data_AF-A0A535AJB3-F1
#
_entry.id   AF-A0A535AJB3-F1
#
_cell.length_a   1.000
_cell.length_b   1.000
_cell.length_c   1.000
_cell.angle_alpha   90.00
_cell.angle_beta   90.00
_cell.angle_gamma   90.00
#
_symmetry.space_group_name_H-M   'P 1'
#
loop_
_entity.id
_entity.type
_entity.pdbx_description
1 polymer ?
#
loop_
_entity_poly.entity_id
_entity_poly.type
_entity_poly.pdbx_seq_one_letter_code
_entity_poly.pdbx_strand_id
1 'polypeptide(L)'
;MARCWARHRACLRHSGQPSRSIRAPVTASPQPASSSSRAPPRAREPRSCRRGPCTRRISDTWGPLLRLPACWPIPTSCASSRPVHRLVEATRLVSAGDLEHQAPVTTKDEIGELTDSFNQMTRSLRDKSASLKVTLMQLQDTYLMTIEALAAAVEARDPYTHGHTQRVEEYAVIMARALGCDEAEVSAIRRASVLHDIGKIGIEDAILRKQGRLEPEEELRMQRHPVIGVDMLKGIDFLDPVLALIRNHHERWDGNGYPDQLREDEIPLGARILAVADALDAMTSDRPYRAARTFEYAKTEILKGSATHFDPEVVTAFIKSQRAIEDLLREAAEEELEEHPDPDDLGGWRLHVAGR
;
A
#
# COMPACT_ATOMS: atom_id res chain seq x y z
N MET A 1 -12.31 -24.24 -4.18
CA MET A 1 -11.85 -22.93 -4.69
C MET A 1 -12.40 -21.73 -3.89
N ALA A 2 -13.72 -21.47 -3.77
CA ALA A 2 -14.23 -20.29 -3.03
C ALA A 2 -14.21 -20.39 -1.48
N ARG A 3 -13.94 -21.56 -0.90
CA ARG A 3 -13.96 -21.79 0.56
C ARG A 3 -12.61 -21.63 1.26
N CYS A 4 -11.50 -21.66 0.50
CA CYS A 4 -10.15 -21.57 1.07
C CYS A 4 -9.80 -20.12 1.48
N TRP A 5 -10.19 -19.14 0.66
CA TRP A 5 -9.90 -17.72 0.91
C TRP A 5 -10.68 -17.09 2.08
N ALA A 6 -11.79 -17.68 2.53
CA ALA A 6 -12.68 -17.05 3.51
C ALA A 6 -12.24 -17.25 4.98
N ARG A 7 -11.42 -18.27 5.29
CA ARG A 7 -11.09 -18.63 6.68
C ARG A 7 -9.95 -17.82 7.31
N HIS A 8 -8.98 -17.34 6.53
CA HIS A 8 -7.81 -16.65 7.09
C HIS A 8 -8.04 -15.19 7.53
N ARG A 9 -9.09 -14.51 7.05
CA ARG A 9 -9.42 -13.13 7.50
C ARG A 9 -9.96 -13.04 8.94
N ALA A 10 -10.33 -14.16 9.56
CA ALA A 10 -10.99 -14.17 10.87
C ALA A 10 -10.01 -14.11 12.07
N CYS A 11 -8.72 -14.44 11.91
CA CYS A 11 -7.80 -14.61 13.04
C CYS A 11 -6.96 -13.39 13.45
N LEU A 12 -7.02 -12.25 12.72
CA LEU A 12 -6.16 -11.08 13.02
C LEU A 12 -6.84 -9.97 13.85
N ARG A 13 -8.01 -10.23 14.43
CA ARG A 13 -8.60 -9.35 15.45
C ARG A 13 -8.44 -10.02 16.80
N HIS A 14 -7.37 -9.70 17.54
CA HIS A 14 -7.32 -9.60 19.01
C HIS A 14 -5.86 -9.54 19.49
N SER A 15 -5.36 -8.32 19.78
CA SER A 15 -4.47 -8.02 20.91
C SER A 15 -4.00 -6.57 20.84
N GLY A 16 -4.74 -5.68 21.52
CA GLY A 16 -4.30 -4.32 21.77
C GLY A 16 -3.92 -4.17 23.24
N GLN A 17 -2.67 -3.78 23.52
CA GLN A 17 -2.29 -3.01 24.72
C GLN A 17 -1.04 -2.14 24.44
N PRO A 18 -0.87 -0.99 25.12
CA PRO A 18 0.00 0.10 24.67
C PRO A 18 1.39 0.08 25.33
N SER A 19 2.45 0.27 24.55
CA SER A 19 3.82 0.44 25.06
C SER A 19 4.17 1.91 25.29
N ARG A 20 4.73 2.16 26.48
CA ARG A 20 5.13 3.45 27.06
C ARG A 20 6.28 4.12 26.29
N SER A 21 6.22 5.45 26.22
CA SER A 21 7.25 6.32 25.65
C SER A 21 8.54 6.33 26.48
N ILE A 22 9.69 6.19 25.83
CA ILE A 22 11.00 6.52 26.39
C ILE A 22 11.65 7.58 25.50
N ARG A 23 11.97 8.73 26.12
CA ARG A 23 12.67 9.87 25.53
C ARG A 23 14.17 9.55 25.36
N ALA A 24 14.75 10.01 24.26
CA ALA A 24 16.20 10.20 24.12
C ALA A 24 16.52 11.67 23.77
N PRO A 25 17.71 12.18 24.15
CA PRO A 25 18.00 13.61 24.18
C PRO A 25 18.57 14.14 22.86
N VAL A 26 18.24 15.39 22.55
CA VAL A 26 18.73 16.15 21.39
C VAL A 26 20.01 16.88 21.78
N THR A 27 21.12 16.59 21.10
CA THR A 27 22.35 17.39 21.09
C THR A 27 22.34 18.36 19.91
N ALA A 28 22.89 19.55 20.15
CA ALA A 28 22.72 20.73 19.31
C ALA A 28 23.98 21.13 18.52
N SER A 29 23.71 21.83 17.41
CA SER A 29 24.54 22.87 16.72
C SER A 29 25.53 22.41 15.64
N PRO A 30 25.95 23.28 14.68
CA PRO A 30 25.33 24.51 14.14
C PRO A 30 25.23 24.57 12.59
N GLN A 31 24.36 25.43 12.06
CA GLN A 31 24.38 25.89 10.65
C GLN A 31 25.18 27.19 10.50
N PRO A 32 25.58 27.54 9.26
CA PRO A 32 25.15 28.84 8.76
C PRO A 32 24.73 28.92 7.28
N ALA A 33 23.82 29.88 7.07
CA ALA A 33 23.70 30.83 5.95
C ALA A 33 23.00 30.45 4.61
N SER A 34 21.74 30.95 4.55
CA SER A 34 21.18 31.85 3.52
C SER A 34 20.80 31.34 2.13
N SER A 35 19.49 31.30 1.86
CA SER A 35 18.90 32.03 0.73
C SER A 35 17.40 32.28 0.95
N SER A 36 16.95 33.40 0.41
CA SER A 36 15.73 34.13 0.73
C SER A 36 14.46 33.55 0.08
N SER A 37 13.37 33.42 0.84
CA SER A 37 12.03 33.68 0.29
C SER A 37 11.13 34.29 1.37
N ARG A 38 10.42 35.36 0.98
CA ARG A 38 9.60 36.24 1.83
C ARG A 38 8.32 35.52 2.29
N ALA A 39 8.09 35.48 3.60
CA ALA A 39 6.80 35.16 4.20
C ALA A 39 5.82 36.36 4.09
N PRO A 40 4.49 36.14 4.05
CA PRO A 40 3.49 37.21 3.98
C PRO A 40 3.33 37.92 5.33
N PRO A 41 2.84 39.17 5.36
CA PRO A 41 2.73 39.93 6.60
C PRO A 41 1.63 39.36 7.51
N ARG A 42 1.97 39.16 8.78
CA ARG A 42 1.04 38.79 9.86
C ARG A 42 -0.05 39.86 10.03
N ALA A 43 -1.30 39.41 10.08
CA ALA A 43 -2.46 40.23 10.40
C ALA A 43 -2.33 40.84 11.80
N ARG A 44 -2.59 42.16 11.90
CA ARG A 44 -2.66 42.89 13.17
C ARG A 44 -3.96 42.53 13.91
N GLU A 45 -3.84 42.22 15.19
CA GLU A 45 -4.97 42.06 16.12
C GLU A 45 -5.85 43.33 16.19
N PRO A 46 -7.17 43.20 16.36
CA PRO A 46 -8.06 44.35 16.50
C PRO A 46 -7.92 44.96 17.90
N ARG A 47 -7.60 46.26 17.92
CA ARG A 47 -7.55 47.07 19.14
C ARG A 47 -8.92 47.13 19.82
N SER A 48 -8.93 46.83 21.12
CA SER A 48 -10.10 46.98 21.99
C SER A 48 -10.45 48.46 22.20
N CYS A 49 -11.72 48.81 21.94
CA CYS A 49 -12.27 50.13 22.24
C CYS A 49 -12.41 50.29 23.77
N ARG A 50 -11.49 51.04 24.40
CA ARG A 50 -11.71 51.59 25.75
C ARG A 50 -12.49 52.90 25.65
N ARG A 51 -13.63 52.96 26.34
CA ARG A 51 -14.44 54.17 26.55
C ARG A 51 -13.77 55.08 27.58
N GLY A 52 -13.64 56.36 27.29
CA GLY A 52 -13.35 57.42 28.28
C GLY A 52 -14.53 58.39 28.36
N PRO A 53 -14.83 58.99 29.52
CA PRO A 53 -15.92 59.96 29.65
C PRO A 53 -15.45 61.34 29.14
N CYS A 54 -16.22 61.93 28.23
CA CYS A 54 -15.97 63.26 27.70
C CYS A 54 -16.83 64.26 28.47
N THR A 55 -16.27 64.96 29.45
CA THR A 55 -16.85 66.17 30.03
C THR A 55 -15.98 67.36 29.63
N ARG A 56 -16.37 68.08 28.56
CA ARG A 56 -15.92 69.45 28.34
C ARG A 56 -17.13 70.39 28.41
N ARG A 57 -17.02 71.29 29.39
CA ARG A 57 -17.85 72.44 29.69
C ARG A 57 -17.84 73.41 28.50
N ILE A 58 -19.01 73.70 27.94
CA ILE A 58 -19.23 74.75 26.93
C ILE A 58 -19.79 75.96 27.70
N SER A 59 -19.11 77.11 27.57
CA SER A 59 -19.60 78.41 28.03
C SER A 59 -20.38 79.10 26.91
N ASP A 60 -21.42 79.81 27.32
CA ASP A 60 -22.44 80.51 26.54
C ASP A 60 -21.90 81.57 25.57
N THR A 61 -22.60 81.76 24.43
CA THR A 61 -23.06 83.07 23.92
C THR A 61 -23.90 82.93 22.61
N TRP A 62 -25.17 83.36 22.66
CA TRP A 62 -26.09 83.92 21.62
C TRP A 62 -26.23 83.23 20.23
N GLY A 63 -27.36 82.60 19.90
CA GLY A 63 -28.52 83.25 19.23
C GLY A 63 -29.40 82.20 18.48
N PRO A 64 -30.74 82.40 18.32
CA PRO A 64 -31.68 81.33 17.97
C PRO A 64 -32.01 81.27 16.46
N LEU A 65 -32.61 80.13 16.05
CA LEU A 65 -33.30 79.83 14.78
C LEU A 65 -32.51 79.00 13.76
N LEU A 66 -32.68 77.68 13.84
CA LEU A 66 -33.11 76.79 12.75
C LEU A 66 -33.08 75.34 13.27
N ARG A 67 -34.27 74.81 13.62
CA ARG A 67 -34.45 73.38 13.91
C ARG A 67 -34.48 72.63 12.58
N LEU A 68 -33.37 71.98 12.22
CA LEU A 68 -33.37 70.88 11.25
C LEU A 68 -33.69 69.56 11.99
N PRO A 69 -34.49 68.65 11.43
CA PRO A 69 -34.91 67.45 12.13
C PRO A 69 -33.74 66.47 12.26
N ALA A 70 -33.71 65.84 13.42
CA ALA A 70 -32.90 64.70 13.85
C ALA A 70 -32.13 63.97 12.73
N CYS A 71 -30.80 63.97 12.84
CA CYS A 71 -29.99 62.90 12.28
C CYS A 71 -30.54 61.56 12.80
N TRP A 72 -31.17 60.79 11.91
CA TRP A 72 -31.43 59.38 12.15
C TRP A 72 -30.09 58.73 12.50
N PRO A 73 -29.95 57.98 13.61
CA PRO A 73 -28.76 57.19 13.80
C PRO A 73 -28.72 56.20 12.64
N ILE A 74 -27.73 56.34 11.75
CA ILE A 74 -27.40 55.30 10.77
C ILE A 74 -27.13 54.05 11.61
N PRO A 75 -27.96 53.00 11.53
CA PRO A 75 -27.72 51.80 12.30
C PRO A 75 -26.37 51.27 11.83
N THR A 76 -25.44 51.11 12.76
CA THR A 76 -24.13 50.53 12.51
C THR A 76 -24.30 49.24 11.71
N SER A 77 -23.86 49.24 10.44
CA SER A 77 -23.95 48.12 9.48
C SER A 77 -23.13 46.87 9.87
N CYS A 78 -22.73 46.78 11.14
CA CYS A 78 -21.81 45.80 11.68
C CYS A 78 -22.51 44.51 12.15
N ALA A 79 -23.84 44.54 12.34
CA ALA A 79 -24.60 43.36 12.76
C ALA A 79 -24.90 42.38 11.60
N SER A 80 -25.23 42.90 10.42
CA SER A 80 -25.56 42.10 9.22
C SER A 80 -24.33 41.61 8.45
N SER A 81 -23.17 42.24 8.64
CA SER A 81 -21.92 41.86 7.95
C SER A 81 -21.19 40.68 8.58
N ARG A 82 -21.44 40.40 9.87
CA ARG A 82 -20.77 39.30 10.60
C ARG A 82 -21.13 37.91 10.09
N PRO A 83 -22.41 37.56 9.85
CA PRO A 83 -22.78 36.26 9.28
C PRO A 83 -22.15 36.04 7.89
N VAL A 84 -22.17 37.06 7.03
CA VAL A 84 -21.57 37.00 5.68
C VAL A 84 -20.06 36.80 5.76
N HIS A 85 -19.36 37.54 6.63
CA HIS A 85 -17.91 37.36 6.79
C HIS A 85 -17.53 35.95 7.24
N ARG A 86 -18.31 35.35 8.15
CA ARG A 86 -18.09 33.97 8.62
C ARG A 86 -18.30 32.96 7.50
N LEU A 87 -19.30 33.16 6.66
CA LEU A 87 -19.55 32.28 5.51
C LEU A 87 -18.42 32.38 4.47
N VAL A 88 -17.91 33.58 4.20
CA VAL A 88 -16.74 33.79 3.32
C VAL A 88 -15.49 33.10 3.88
N GLU A 89 -15.28 33.18 5.19
CA GLU A 89 -14.16 32.51 5.87
C GLU A 89 -14.29 30.98 5.79
N ALA A 90 -15.47 30.44 6.07
CA ALA A 90 -15.77 29.01 5.91
C ALA A 90 -15.55 28.53 4.45
N THR A 91 -15.96 29.34 3.47
CA THR A 91 -15.74 29.03 2.04
C THR A 91 -14.26 28.93 1.70
N ARG A 92 -13.42 29.81 2.26
CA ARG A 92 -11.96 29.76 2.07
C ARG A 92 -11.35 28.50 2.67
N LEU A 93 -11.79 28.09 3.86
CA LEU A 93 -11.31 26.88 4.53
C LEU A 93 -11.68 25.62 3.75
N VAL A 94 -12.94 25.50 3.32
CA VAL A 94 -13.42 24.38 2.50
C VAL A 94 -12.66 24.32 1.16
N SER A 95 -12.44 25.47 0.52
CA SER A 95 -11.67 25.55 -0.73
C SER A 95 -10.19 25.20 -0.56
N ALA A 96 -9.65 25.35 0.66
CA ALA A 96 -8.29 24.93 1.01
C ALA A 96 -8.20 23.43 1.38
N GLY A 97 -9.32 22.70 1.34
CA GLY A 97 -9.39 21.25 1.57
C GLY A 97 -9.95 20.83 2.94
N ASP A 98 -10.29 21.78 3.82
CA ASP A 98 -10.94 21.47 5.11
C ASP A 98 -12.45 21.28 4.93
N LEU A 99 -12.84 20.08 4.49
CA LEU A 99 -14.24 19.69 4.31
C LEU A 99 -14.94 19.32 5.64
N GLU A 100 -14.24 19.35 6.77
CA GLU A 100 -14.83 19.13 8.10
C GLU A 100 -15.49 20.41 8.63
N HIS A 101 -15.01 21.57 8.18
CA HIS A 101 -15.46 22.86 8.64
C HIS A 101 -16.92 23.14 8.27
N GLN A 102 -17.71 23.59 9.25
CA GLN A 102 -19.09 24.05 9.05
C GLN A 102 -19.27 25.46 9.58
N ALA A 103 -19.93 26.30 8.79
CA ALA A 103 -20.26 27.66 9.20
C ALA A 103 -21.43 27.62 10.20
N PRO A 104 -21.35 28.34 11.34
CA PRO A 104 -22.44 28.35 12.31
C PRO A 104 -23.66 29.10 11.75
N VAL A 105 -24.82 28.44 11.74
CA VAL A 105 -26.10 29.05 11.40
C VAL A 105 -26.55 29.91 12.58
N THR A 106 -26.61 31.23 12.38
CA THR A 106 -26.87 32.18 13.49
C THR A 106 -28.15 32.99 13.34
N THR A 107 -28.74 32.99 12.15
CA THR A 107 -29.95 33.72 11.80
C THR A 107 -30.95 32.76 11.16
N LYS A 108 -32.25 33.12 11.17
CA LYS A 108 -33.34 32.39 10.49
C LYS A 108 -33.82 33.11 9.23
N ASP A 109 -32.98 34.00 8.70
CA ASP A 109 -33.21 34.77 7.48
C ASP A 109 -32.52 34.12 6.28
N GLU A 110 -32.49 34.79 5.14
CA GLU A 110 -31.87 34.30 3.90
C GLU A 110 -30.39 33.96 4.06
N ILE A 111 -29.67 34.62 4.99
CA ILE A 111 -28.27 34.32 5.28
C ILE A 111 -28.13 33.03 6.09
N GLY A 112 -29.09 32.77 6.99
CA GLY A 112 -29.22 31.49 7.68
C GLY A 112 -29.44 30.33 6.70
N GLU A 113 -30.41 30.49 5.80
CA GLU A 113 -30.72 29.49 4.76
C GLU A 113 -29.53 29.24 3.82
N LEU A 114 -28.80 30.30 3.43
CA LEU A 114 -27.59 30.16 2.63
C LEU A 114 -26.48 29.42 3.40
N THR A 115 -26.32 29.70 4.69
CA THR A 115 -25.35 29.01 5.55
C THR A 115 -25.68 27.52 5.66
N ASP A 116 -26.97 27.18 5.81
CA ASP A 116 -27.44 25.80 5.81
C ASP A 116 -27.19 25.10 4.46
N SER A 117 -27.49 25.78 3.36
CA SER A 117 -27.27 25.26 2.00
C SER A 117 -25.77 25.03 1.73
N PHE A 118 -24.92 25.95 2.18
CA PHE A 118 -23.47 25.80 2.13
C PHE A 118 -22.99 24.60 2.95
N ASN A 119 -23.43 24.46 4.20
CA ASN A 119 -23.06 23.32 5.05
C ASN A 119 -23.55 21.98 4.49
N GLN A 120 -24.70 21.95 3.81
CA GLN A 120 -25.17 20.76 3.08
C GLN A 120 -24.26 20.44 1.90
N MET A 121 -23.84 21.44 1.12
CA MET A 121 -22.90 21.25 0.02
C MET A 121 -21.55 20.73 0.51
N THR A 122 -20.99 21.31 1.58
CA THR A 122 -19.72 20.86 2.18
C THR A 122 -19.81 19.39 2.63
N ARG A 123 -20.90 19.00 3.30
CA ARG A 123 -21.15 17.60 3.68
C ARG A 123 -21.22 16.69 2.45
N SER A 124 -21.97 17.08 1.42
CA SER A 124 -22.07 16.29 0.19
C SER A 124 -20.71 16.15 -0.53
N LEU A 125 -19.88 17.20 -0.54
CA LEU A 125 -18.52 17.14 -1.09
C LEU A 125 -17.62 16.20 -0.30
N ARG A 126 -17.67 16.26 1.03
CA ARG A 126 -16.95 15.35 1.91
C ARG A 126 -17.36 13.90 1.64
N ASP A 127 -18.65 13.63 1.62
CA ASP A 127 -19.19 12.28 1.42
C ASP A 127 -18.81 11.73 0.04
N LYS A 128 -18.90 12.57 -1.00
CA LYS A 128 -18.46 12.20 -2.36
C LYS A 128 -16.95 11.96 -2.43
N SER A 129 -16.13 12.78 -1.78
CA SER A 129 -14.68 12.60 -1.75
C SER A 129 -14.29 11.30 -1.03
N ALA A 130 -14.92 11.02 0.12
CA ALA A 130 -14.74 9.77 0.85
C ALA A 130 -15.21 8.56 0.03
N SER A 131 -16.39 8.64 -0.60
CA SER A 131 -16.91 7.59 -1.48
C SER A 131 -16.00 7.36 -2.67
N LEU A 132 -15.49 8.41 -3.31
CA LEU A 132 -14.56 8.29 -4.44
C LEU A 132 -13.28 7.58 -4.02
N LYS A 133 -12.71 7.92 -2.86
CA LYS A 133 -11.54 7.24 -2.32
C LYS A 133 -11.82 5.74 -2.10
N VAL A 134 -12.96 5.40 -1.51
CA VAL A 134 -13.36 3.99 -1.30
C VAL A 134 -13.53 3.28 -2.64
N THR A 135 -14.19 3.90 -3.62
CA THR A 135 -14.36 3.31 -4.96
C THR A 135 -13.04 3.10 -5.68
N LEU A 136 -12.09 4.04 -5.57
CA LEU A 136 -10.75 3.88 -6.13
C LEU A 136 -9.99 2.71 -5.48
N MET A 137 -10.08 2.56 -4.16
CA MET A 137 -9.48 1.41 -3.46
C MET A 137 -10.12 0.09 -3.90
N GLN A 138 -11.45 0.02 -4.00
CA GLN A 138 -12.16 -1.17 -4.49
C GLN A 138 -11.79 -1.52 -5.93
N LEU A 139 -11.60 -0.50 -6.78
CA LEU A 139 -11.19 -0.69 -8.15
C LEU A 139 -9.76 -1.26 -8.20
N GLN A 140 -8.83 -0.71 -7.42
CA GLN A 140 -7.47 -1.24 -7.29
C GLN A 140 -7.46 -2.69 -6.80
N ASP A 141 -8.24 -3.02 -5.76
CA ASP A 141 -8.36 -4.38 -5.25
C ASP A 141 -8.89 -5.34 -6.32
N THR A 142 -9.90 -4.91 -7.09
CA THR A 142 -10.48 -5.72 -8.18
C THR A 142 -9.47 -5.95 -9.32
N TYR A 143 -8.69 -4.92 -9.67
CA TYR A 143 -7.61 -5.05 -10.64
C TYR A 143 -6.55 -6.05 -10.15
N LEU A 144 -6.13 -5.94 -8.89
CA LEU A 144 -5.16 -6.86 -8.31
C LEU A 144 -5.69 -8.30 -8.36
N MET A 145 -6.92 -8.56 -7.90
CA MET A 145 -7.54 -9.90 -7.99
C MET A 145 -7.57 -10.46 -9.41
N THR A 146 -7.78 -9.60 -10.41
CA THR A 146 -7.78 -10.02 -11.82
C THR A 146 -6.37 -10.41 -12.28
N ILE A 147 -5.35 -9.65 -11.89
CA ILE A 147 -3.96 -9.94 -12.22
C ILE A 147 -3.48 -11.20 -11.49
N GLU A 148 -3.83 -11.36 -10.22
CA GLU A 148 -3.55 -12.56 -9.42
C GLU A 148 -4.21 -13.80 -10.05
N ALA A 149 -5.44 -13.69 -10.54
CA ALA A 149 -6.10 -14.79 -11.26
C ALA A 149 -5.38 -15.14 -12.57
N LEU A 150 -4.80 -14.16 -13.29
CA LEU A 150 -3.98 -14.41 -14.46
C LEU A 150 -2.65 -15.07 -14.09
N ALA A 151 -2.00 -14.62 -13.01
CA ALA A 151 -0.79 -15.24 -12.49
C ALA A 151 -1.05 -16.71 -12.10
N ALA A 152 -2.14 -16.99 -11.40
CA ALA A 152 -2.57 -18.35 -11.07
C ALA A 152 -2.89 -19.20 -12.32
N ALA A 153 -3.42 -18.59 -13.38
CA ALA A 153 -3.64 -19.30 -14.64
C ALA A 153 -2.31 -19.64 -15.36
N VAL A 154 -1.30 -18.78 -15.27
CA VAL A 154 0.06 -19.06 -15.74
C VAL A 154 0.69 -20.17 -14.91
N GLU A 155 0.54 -20.10 -13.60
CA GLU A 155 0.97 -21.12 -12.64
C GLU A 155 0.32 -22.48 -12.96
N ALA A 156 -0.95 -22.52 -13.36
CA ALA A 156 -1.62 -23.76 -13.76
C ALA A 156 -1.15 -24.32 -15.11
N ARG A 157 -0.53 -23.51 -15.98
CA ARG A 157 0.10 -23.99 -17.23
C ARG A 157 1.43 -24.68 -16.97
N ASP A 158 2.10 -24.32 -15.89
CA ASP A 158 3.33 -24.95 -15.42
C ASP A 158 2.98 -25.98 -14.33
N PRO A 159 3.00 -27.30 -14.65
CA PRO A 159 2.57 -28.34 -13.71
C PRO A 159 3.36 -28.36 -12.38
N TYR A 160 4.43 -27.58 -12.25
CA TYR A 160 5.37 -27.60 -11.13
C TYR A 160 5.14 -26.48 -10.13
N THR A 161 4.25 -25.55 -10.44
CA THR A 161 4.09 -24.34 -9.64
C THR A 161 2.81 -24.33 -8.81
N HIS A 162 2.02 -25.40 -8.71
CA HIS A 162 0.79 -25.32 -7.91
C HIS A 162 1.05 -24.90 -6.44
N GLY A 163 0.47 -23.76 -6.03
CA GLY A 163 0.66 -23.20 -4.69
C GLY A 163 2.04 -22.61 -4.42
N HIS A 164 2.95 -22.64 -5.40
CA HIS A 164 4.31 -22.09 -5.32
C HIS A 164 4.29 -20.62 -4.94
N THR A 165 3.45 -19.87 -5.65
CA THR A 165 3.32 -18.43 -5.51
C THR A 165 2.93 -18.03 -4.08
N GLN A 166 2.04 -18.80 -3.45
CA GLN A 166 1.62 -18.57 -2.06
C GLN A 166 2.74 -18.90 -1.07
N ARG A 167 3.44 -20.02 -1.23
CA ARG A 167 4.54 -20.41 -0.33
C ARG A 167 5.70 -19.42 -0.40
N VAL A 168 6.08 -19.00 -1.62
CA VAL A 168 7.10 -17.95 -1.82
C VAL A 168 6.68 -16.65 -1.15
N GLU A 169 5.42 -16.24 -1.27
CA GLU A 169 4.89 -15.06 -0.59
C GLU A 169 5.07 -15.15 0.94
N GLU A 170 4.69 -16.27 1.54
CA GLU A 170 4.77 -16.48 2.98
C GLU A 170 6.23 -16.45 3.47
N TYR A 171 7.14 -17.14 2.78
CA TYR A 171 8.57 -17.13 3.10
C TYR A 171 9.17 -15.73 2.97
N ALA A 172 8.85 -15.02 1.88
CA ALA A 172 9.34 -13.68 1.62
C ALA A 172 8.87 -12.68 2.68
N VAL A 173 7.59 -12.74 3.07
CA VAL A 173 7.02 -11.86 4.12
C VAL A 173 7.68 -12.11 5.47
N ILE A 174 7.92 -13.37 5.83
CA ILE A 174 8.61 -13.73 7.08
C ILE A 174 10.02 -13.12 7.10
N MET A 175 10.79 -13.30 6.03
CA MET A 175 12.15 -12.76 5.92
C MET A 175 12.16 -11.23 5.91
N ALA A 176 11.25 -10.58 5.17
CA ALA A 176 11.13 -9.13 5.12
C ALA A 176 10.87 -8.52 6.50
N ARG A 177 9.97 -9.12 7.28
CA ARG A 177 9.70 -8.69 8.66
C ARG A 177 10.90 -8.89 9.58
N ALA A 178 11.65 -9.99 9.40
CA ALA A 178 12.87 -10.23 10.16
C ALA A 178 13.99 -9.22 9.85
N LEU A 179 13.98 -8.64 8.64
CA LEU A 179 14.87 -7.55 8.22
C LEU A 179 14.40 -6.16 8.66
N GLY A 180 13.18 -6.05 9.21
CA GLY A 180 12.62 -4.79 9.69
C GLY A 180 11.99 -3.92 8.61
N CYS A 181 11.61 -4.51 7.46
CA CYS A 181 10.89 -3.79 6.41
C CYS A 181 9.56 -3.23 6.94
N ASP A 182 9.17 -2.06 6.44
CA ASP A 182 7.89 -1.45 6.79
C ASP A 182 6.69 -2.11 6.08
N GLU A 183 5.46 -1.75 6.45
CA GLU A 183 4.27 -2.36 5.86
C GLU A 183 4.10 -2.05 4.36
N ALA A 184 4.64 -0.93 3.87
CA ALA A 184 4.59 -0.62 2.44
C ALA A 184 5.55 -1.51 1.64
N GLU A 185 6.76 -1.71 2.15
CA GLU A 185 7.78 -2.62 1.60
C GLU A 185 7.30 -4.08 1.64
N VAL A 186 6.77 -4.54 2.78
CA VAL A 186 6.20 -5.89 2.92
C VAL A 186 5.03 -6.08 1.95
N SER A 187 4.18 -5.06 1.76
CA SER A 187 3.09 -5.11 0.79
C SER A 187 3.57 -5.21 -0.66
N ALA A 188 4.66 -4.51 -1.00
CA ALA A 188 5.28 -4.61 -2.32
C ALA A 188 5.92 -5.99 -2.56
N ILE A 189 6.64 -6.53 -1.58
CA ILE A 189 7.24 -7.88 -1.63
C ILE A 189 6.16 -8.95 -1.78
N ARG A 190 5.04 -8.81 -1.05
CA ARG A 190 3.89 -9.70 -1.18
C ARG A 190 3.38 -9.75 -2.62
N ARG A 191 3.07 -8.59 -3.21
CA ARG A 191 2.62 -8.51 -4.60
C ARG A 191 3.67 -9.02 -5.58
N ALA A 192 4.95 -8.73 -5.35
CA ALA A 192 6.02 -9.20 -6.21
C ALA A 192 6.14 -10.72 -6.18
N SER A 193 6.01 -11.34 -5.00
CA SER A 193 5.97 -12.79 -4.84
C SER A 193 4.85 -13.40 -5.67
N VAL A 194 3.69 -12.75 -5.70
CA VAL A 194 2.55 -13.24 -6.48
C VAL A 194 2.75 -13.14 -7.99
N LEU A 195 3.55 -12.17 -8.43
CA LEU A 195 3.63 -11.77 -9.83
C LEU A 195 4.98 -12.04 -10.49
N HIS A 196 5.98 -12.52 -9.74
CA HIS A 196 7.36 -12.64 -10.23
C HIS A 196 7.46 -13.46 -11.53
N ASP A 197 6.64 -14.50 -11.62
CA ASP A 197 6.61 -15.45 -12.73
C ASP A 197 5.54 -15.17 -13.80
N ILE A 198 4.77 -14.08 -13.69
CA ILE A 198 3.64 -13.81 -14.63
C ILE A 198 4.10 -13.74 -16.09
N GLY A 199 5.35 -13.33 -16.33
CA GLY A 199 5.93 -13.26 -17.67
C GLY A 199 6.15 -14.62 -18.33
N LYS A 200 6.06 -15.73 -17.60
CA LYS A 200 6.06 -17.09 -18.18
C LYS A 200 4.93 -17.28 -19.18
N ILE A 201 3.88 -16.44 -19.15
CA ILE A 201 2.82 -16.44 -20.16
C ILE A 201 3.37 -16.29 -21.58
N GLY A 202 4.46 -15.54 -21.76
CA GLY A 202 5.09 -15.24 -23.03
C GLY A 202 6.14 -16.26 -23.47
N ILE A 203 6.35 -17.33 -22.70
CA ILE A 203 7.28 -18.42 -23.02
C ILE A 203 6.51 -19.54 -23.75
N GLU A 204 7.10 -20.09 -24.81
CA GLU A 204 6.49 -21.17 -25.57
C GLU A 204 6.31 -22.44 -24.73
N ASP A 205 5.16 -23.13 -24.89
CA ASP A 205 4.83 -24.36 -24.15
C ASP A 205 5.90 -25.46 -24.31
N ALA A 206 6.53 -25.55 -25.49
CA ALA A 206 7.58 -26.53 -25.75
C ALA A 206 8.83 -26.32 -24.86
N ILE A 207 9.11 -25.08 -24.47
CA ILE A 207 10.21 -24.72 -23.57
C ILE A 207 9.73 -24.84 -22.13
N LEU A 208 8.58 -24.24 -21.79
CA LEU A 208 8.03 -24.21 -20.44
C LEU A 208 7.77 -25.62 -19.88
N ARG A 209 7.29 -26.54 -20.72
CA ARG A 209 6.92 -27.90 -20.32
C ARG A 209 7.99 -28.93 -20.68
N LYS A 210 9.21 -28.50 -21.00
CA LYS A 210 10.27 -29.44 -21.40
C LYS A 210 10.66 -30.33 -20.22
N GLN A 211 10.53 -31.63 -20.45
CA GLN A 211 10.85 -32.71 -19.53
C GLN A 211 12.37 -33.02 -19.57
N GLY A 212 13.23 -32.05 -19.25
CA GLY A 212 14.69 -32.21 -19.37
C GLY A 212 15.45 -30.89 -19.27
N ARG A 213 16.78 -30.93 -19.45
CA ARG A 213 17.59 -29.71 -19.51
C ARG A 213 17.19 -28.88 -20.73
N LEU A 214 17.09 -27.58 -20.54
CA LEU A 214 16.95 -26.64 -21.65
C LEU A 214 18.26 -26.57 -22.43
N GLU A 215 18.16 -26.46 -23.75
CA GLU A 215 19.28 -26.09 -24.60
C GLU A 215 19.66 -24.61 -24.35
N PRO A 216 20.90 -24.20 -24.60
CA PRO A 216 21.34 -22.82 -24.31
C PRO A 216 20.44 -21.74 -24.91
N GLU A 217 19.91 -21.96 -26.12
CA GLU A 217 18.97 -21.02 -26.77
C GLU A 217 17.59 -20.99 -26.09
N GLU A 218 17.13 -22.13 -25.59
CA GLU A 218 15.85 -22.23 -24.86
C GLU A 218 15.98 -21.59 -23.47
N GLU A 219 17.13 -21.75 -22.83
CA GLU A 219 17.44 -21.12 -21.54
C GLU A 219 17.44 -19.59 -21.67
N LEU A 220 18.07 -19.03 -22.72
CA LEU A 220 18.02 -17.59 -23.00
C LEU A 220 16.60 -17.07 -23.21
N ARG A 221 15.70 -17.88 -23.80
CA ARG A 221 14.28 -17.51 -23.94
C ARG A 221 13.56 -17.56 -22.60
N MET A 222 13.77 -18.60 -21.81
CA MET A 222 13.20 -18.72 -20.46
C MET A 222 13.61 -17.54 -19.57
N GLN A 223 14.87 -17.12 -19.64
CA GLN A 223 15.41 -15.98 -18.87
C GLN A 223 14.77 -14.63 -19.23
N ARG A 224 13.94 -14.55 -20.28
CA ARG A 224 13.21 -13.32 -20.64
C ARG A 224 11.94 -13.10 -19.82
N HIS A 225 11.44 -14.11 -19.10
CA HIS A 225 10.17 -13.97 -18.37
C HIS A 225 10.14 -12.80 -17.36
N PRO A 226 11.22 -12.38 -16.67
CA PRO A 226 11.15 -11.22 -15.78
C PRO A 226 10.91 -9.93 -16.58
N VAL A 227 11.54 -9.81 -17.75
CA VAL A 227 11.37 -8.67 -18.66
C VAL A 227 9.96 -8.63 -19.22
N ILE A 228 9.44 -9.78 -19.67
CA ILE A 228 8.07 -9.91 -20.19
C ILE A 228 7.07 -9.53 -19.08
N GLY A 229 7.28 -9.99 -17.85
CA GLY A 229 6.43 -9.67 -16.71
C GLY A 229 6.36 -8.17 -16.45
N VAL A 230 7.50 -7.47 -16.45
CA VAL A 230 7.51 -6.01 -16.33
C VAL A 230 6.84 -5.33 -17.52
N ASP A 231 7.08 -5.80 -18.75
CA ASP A 231 6.46 -5.23 -19.95
C ASP A 231 4.94 -5.36 -19.96
N MET A 232 4.40 -6.39 -19.32
CA MET A 232 2.95 -6.57 -19.16
C MET A 232 2.34 -5.67 -18.08
N LEU A 233 3.09 -5.39 -17.01
CA LEU A 233 2.58 -4.68 -15.84
C LEU A 233 2.89 -3.18 -15.85
N LYS A 234 3.83 -2.73 -16.70
CA LYS A 234 4.19 -1.30 -16.80
C LYS A 234 2.98 -0.45 -17.21
N GLY A 235 2.86 0.73 -16.58
CA GLY A 235 1.74 1.65 -16.78
C GLY A 235 0.55 1.41 -15.85
N ILE A 236 0.67 0.47 -14.90
CA ILE A 236 -0.24 0.31 -13.78
C ILE A 236 0.40 0.97 -12.56
N ASP A 237 0.10 2.25 -12.32
CA ASP A 237 0.80 3.11 -11.35
C ASP A 237 1.00 2.49 -9.96
N PHE A 238 0.03 1.75 -9.44
CA PHE A 238 0.12 1.15 -8.09
C PHE A 238 1.07 -0.06 -8.02
N LEU A 239 1.48 -0.62 -9.17
CA LEU A 239 2.44 -1.71 -9.28
C LEU A 239 3.86 -1.23 -9.55
N ASP A 240 4.09 0.06 -9.79
CA ASP A 240 5.43 0.61 -10.05
C ASP A 240 6.48 0.18 -9.00
N PRO A 241 6.18 0.18 -7.66
CA PRO A 241 7.14 -0.29 -6.66
C PRO A 241 7.46 -1.79 -6.74
N VAL A 242 6.63 -2.56 -7.44
CA VAL A 242 6.71 -4.03 -7.56
C VAL A 242 7.55 -4.42 -8.79
N LEU A 243 7.58 -3.59 -9.84
CA LEU A 243 8.21 -3.92 -11.12
C LEU A 243 9.69 -4.26 -11.00
N ALA A 244 10.45 -3.51 -10.19
CA ALA A 244 11.87 -3.79 -9.98
C ALA A 244 12.10 -5.14 -9.28
N LEU A 245 11.21 -5.51 -8.36
CA LEU A 245 11.29 -6.80 -7.66
C LEU A 245 11.03 -7.95 -8.64
N ILE A 246 10.02 -7.80 -9.51
CA ILE A 246 9.71 -8.78 -10.56
C ILE A 246 10.85 -8.86 -11.58
N ARG A 247 11.45 -7.76 -11.99
CA ARG A 247 12.52 -7.79 -13.00
C ARG A 247 13.75 -8.54 -12.50
N ASN A 248 14.11 -8.31 -11.24
CA ASN A 248 15.43 -8.64 -10.72
C ASN A 248 15.43 -9.83 -9.74
N HIS A 249 14.33 -10.59 -9.62
CA HIS A 249 14.26 -11.73 -8.70
C HIS A 249 15.21 -12.90 -9.04
N HIS A 250 15.75 -12.93 -10.27
CA HIS A 250 16.80 -13.86 -10.70
C HIS A 250 18.20 -13.23 -10.80
N GLU A 251 18.36 -11.99 -10.32
CA GLU A 251 19.69 -11.45 -10.10
C GLU A 251 20.40 -12.20 -8.98
N ARG A 252 21.72 -12.31 -9.12
CA ARG A 252 22.57 -13.00 -8.15
C ARG A 252 23.46 -11.98 -7.46
N TRP A 253 23.71 -12.17 -6.18
CA TRP A 253 24.57 -11.27 -5.39
C TRP A 253 25.93 -11.00 -6.06
N ASP A 254 26.52 -12.00 -6.71
CA ASP A 254 27.79 -11.95 -7.45
C ASP A 254 27.73 -11.27 -8.84
N GLY A 255 26.54 -10.90 -9.32
CA GLY A 255 26.31 -10.30 -10.65
C GLY A 255 26.27 -11.28 -11.80
N ASN A 256 26.28 -12.59 -11.53
CA ASN A 256 26.17 -13.62 -12.58
C ASN A 256 24.70 -13.97 -12.90
N GLY A 257 23.75 -13.19 -12.40
CA GLY A 257 22.31 -13.37 -12.61
C GLY A 257 21.81 -12.75 -13.91
N TYR A 258 20.50 -12.57 -14.00
CA TYR A 258 19.83 -11.96 -15.14
C TYR A 258 18.58 -11.20 -14.68
N PRO A 259 18.03 -10.26 -15.48
CA PRO A 259 18.42 -9.88 -16.83
C PRO A 259 19.50 -8.78 -16.95
N ASP A 260 19.75 -8.03 -15.88
CA ASP A 260 20.57 -6.81 -15.90
C ASP A 260 21.97 -7.02 -15.30
N GLN A 261 22.24 -8.17 -14.66
CA GLN A 261 23.53 -8.54 -14.06
C GLN A 261 23.95 -7.60 -12.92
N LEU A 262 22.97 -7.16 -12.14
CA LEU A 262 23.16 -6.27 -10.99
C LEU A 262 23.95 -6.98 -9.89
N ARG A 263 24.76 -6.23 -9.14
CA ARG A 263 25.59 -6.75 -8.06
C ARG A 263 25.19 -6.20 -6.70
N GLU A 264 25.27 -7.06 -5.69
CA GLU A 264 25.15 -6.66 -4.29
C GLU A 264 23.92 -5.76 -4.02
N ASP A 265 24.14 -4.53 -3.56
CA ASP A 265 23.09 -3.57 -3.22
C ASP A 265 22.45 -2.86 -4.41
N GLU A 266 22.95 -3.07 -5.64
CA GLU A 266 22.24 -2.64 -6.85
C GLU A 266 20.94 -3.43 -7.03
N ILE A 267 20.87 -4.65 -6.47
CA ILE A 267 19.68 -5.49 -6.48
C ILE A 267 18.69 -4.97 -5.42
N PRO A 268 17.44 -4.65 -5.79
CA PRO A 268 16.42 -4.24 -4.82
C PRO A 268 16.27 -5.26 -3.70
N LEU A 269 16.16 -4.81 -2.45
CA LEU A 269 16.07 -5.70 -1.28
C LEU A 269 14.94 -6.74 -1.43
N GLY A 270 13.78 -6.32 -1.93
CA GLY A 270 12.67 -7.25 -2.18
C GLY A 270 13.01 -8.35 -3.19
N ALA A 271 13.79 -8.07 -4.24
CA ALA A 271 14.25 -9.08 -5.20
C ALA A 271 15.24 -10.06 -4.56
N ARG A 272 16.14 -9.56 -3.70
CA ARG A 272 17.08 -10.40 -2.93
C ARG A 272 16.34 -11.35 -1.99
N ILE A 273 15.26 -10.89 -1.37
CA ILE A 273 14.37 -11.72 -0.54
C ILE A 273 13.65 -12.77 -1.39
N LEU A 274 13.09 -12.37 -2.54
CA LEU A 274 12.41 -13.29 -3.46
C LEU A 274 13.33 -14.40 -3.95
N ALA A 275 14.58 -14.10 -4.30
CA ALA A 275 15.55 -15.09 -4.76
C ALA A 275 15.76 -16.22 -3.74
N VAL A 276 15.82 -15.89 -2.44
CA VAL A 276 15.95 -16.88 -1.36
C VAL A 276 14.65 -17.66 -1.16
N ALA A 277 13.50 -16.97 -1.21
CA ALA A 277 12.18 -17.59 -1.04
C ALA A 277 11.85 -18.58 -2.18
N ASP A 278 12.10 -18.19 -3.43
CA ASP A 278 11.92 -19.01 -4.63
C ASP A 278 12.86 -20.22 -4.61
N ALA A 279 14.15 -20.01 -4.28
CA ALA A 279 15.10 -21.11 -4.17
C ALA A 279 14.72 -22.12 -3.08
N LEU A 280 14.21 -21.65 -1.94
CA LEU A 280 13.71 -22.51 -0.87
C LEU A 280 12.56 -23.38 -1.38
N ASP A 281 11.51 -22.76 -1.91
CA ASP A 281 10.34 -23.48 -2.43
C ASP A 281 10.73 -24.47 -3.54
N ALA A 282 11.56 -24.02 -4.47
CA ALA A 282 12.05 -24.83 -5.56
C ALA A 282 12.77 -26.09 -5.08
N MET A 283 13.44 -26.07 -3.93
CA MET A 283 14.13 -27.20 -3.33
C MET A 283 13.19 -28.11 -2.52
N THR A 284 12.26 -27.52 -1.77
CA THR A 284 11.38 -28.21 -0.81
C THR A 284 10.06 -28.69 -1.41
N SER A 285 9.72 -28.31 -2.63
CA SER A 285 8.52 -28.80 -3.32
C SER A 285 8.84 -29.94 -4.30
N ASP A 286 7.84 -30.81 -4.51
CA ASP A 286 7.92 -31.89 -5.48
C ASP A 286 7.99 -31.37 -6.92
N ARG A 287 8.82 -32.03 -7.73
CA ARG A 287 8.92 -31.83 -9.18
C ARG A 287 8.86 -33.20 -9.84
N PRO A 288 8.37 -33.37 -11.09
CA PRO A 288 8.20 -34.71 -11.69
C PRO A 288 9.48 -35.52 -11.81
N TYR A 289 10.62 -34.83 -11.85
CA TYR A 289 11.95 -35.44 -11.95
C TYR A 289 12.63 -35.63 -10.61
N ARG A 290 12.08 -35.05 -9.54
CA ARG A 290 12.76 -34.96 -8.26
C ARG A 290 11.76 -34.75 -7.12
N ALA A 291 11.74 -35.67 -6.18
CA ALA A 291 11.04 -35.48 -4.91
C ALA A 291 11.55 -34.24 -4.15
N ALA A 292 10.66 -33.63 -3.39
CA ALA A 292 10.95 -32.60 -2.40
C ALA A 292 12.18 -32.99 -1.56
N ARG A 293 13.08 -32.03 -1.36
CA ARG A 293 14.21 -32.20 -0.43
C ARG A 293 13.80 -31.71 0.94
N THR A 294 14.50 -32.19 1.97
CA THR A 294 14.28 -31.74 3.34
C THR A 294 14.62 -30.26 3.48
N PHE A 295 13.97 -29.59 4.43
CA PHE A 295 14.32 -28.22 4.80
C PHE A 295 15.81 -28.06 5.14
N GLU A 296 16.39 -29.01 5.89
CA GLU A 296 17.81 -28.98 6.25
C GLU A 296 18.75 -29.05 5.02
N TYR A 297 18.35 -29.76 3.97
CA TYR A 297 19.07 -29.73 2.69
C TYR A 297 18.99 -28.34 2.05
N ALA A 298 17.79 -27.78 1.91
CA ALA A 298 17.59 -26.47 1.30
C ALA A 298 18.34 -25.37 2.05
N LYS A 299 18.26 -25.37 3.37
CA LYS A 299 19.01 -24.49 4.28
C LYS A 299 20.53 -24.60 4.07
N THR A 300 21.05 -25.82 3.96
CA THR A 300 22.49 -26.03 3.72
C THR A 300 22.92 -25.43 2.38
N GLU A 301 22.13 -25.61 1.33
CA GLU A 301 22.44 -25.03 0.01
C GLU A 301 22.31 -23.50 -0.01
N ILE A 302 21.30 -22.93 0.64
CA ILE A 302 21.14 -21.47 0.79
C ILE A 302 22.35 -20.87 1.54
N LEU A 303 22.80 -21.52 2.62
CA LEU A 303 23.98 -21.09 3.37
C LEU A 303 25.26 -21.13 2.53
N LYS A 304 25.45 -22.17 1.71
CA LYS A 304 26.60 -22.25 0.77
C LYS A 304 26.54 -21.16 -0.30
N GLY A 305 25.34 -20.78 -0.73
CA GLY A 305 25.11 -19.72 -1.71
C GLY A 305 25.25 -18.29 -1.17
N SER A 306 25.48 -18.12 0.13
CA SER A 306 25.67 -16.80 0.75
C SER A 306 26.86 -16.05 0.14
N ALA A 307 26.71 -14.75 -0.09
CA ALA A 307 27.67 -13.86 -0.75
C ALA A 307 28.02 -14.22 -2.22
N THR A 308 27.32 -15.19 -2.82
CA THR A 308 27.49 -15.55 -4.23
C THR A 308 26.16 -15.51 -4.97
N HIS A 309 25.29 -16.46 -4.69
CA HIS A 309 23.92 -16.45 -5.21
C HIS A 309 23.05 -15.48 -4.41
N PHE A 310 23.14 -15.54 -3.09
CA PHE A 310 22.21 -14.88 -2.18
C PHE A 310 22.91 -13.81 -1.34
N ASP A 311 22.15 -12.77 -1.02
CA ASP A 311 22.55 -11.73 -0.09
C ASP A 311 22.80 -12.32 1.32
N PRO A 312 24.00 -12.12 1.92
CA PRO A 312 24.31 -12.57 3.27
C PRO A 312 23.34 -12.07 4.36
N GLU A 313 22.80 -10.86 4.22
CA GLU A 313 21.85 -10.30 5.18
C GLU A 313 20.50 -11.01 5.10
N VAL A 314 20.01 -11.27 3.88
CA VAL A 314 18.79 -12.04 3.65
C VAL A 314 18.96 -13.48 4.13
N VAL A 315 20.10 -14.12 3.85
CA VAL A 315 20.41 -15.46 4.38
C VAL A 315 20.42 -15.45 5.91
N THR A 316 20.96 -14.41 6.53
CA THR A 316 20.93 -14.25 7.99
C THR A 316 19.49 -14.11 8.51
N ALA A 317 18.65 -13.36 7.82
CA ALA A 317 17.23 -13.23 8.15
C ALA A 317 16.50 -14.57 8.02
N PHE A 318 16.71 -15.31 6.93
CA PHE A 318 16.19 -16.66 6.72
C PHE A 318 16.53 -17.59 7.90
N ILE A 319 17.79 -17.60 8.36
CA ILE A 319 18.21 -18.43 9.49
C ILE A 319 17.56 -17.99 10.81
N LYS A 320 17.42 -16.68 11.04
CA LYS A 320 16.71 -16.15 12.21
C LYS A 320 15.23 -16.56 12.21
N SER A 321 14.61 -16.63 11.04
CA SER A 321 13.21 -16.99 10.88
C SER A 321 12.94 -18.47 10.56
N GLN A 322 13.97 -19.32 10.57
CA GLN A 322 13.88 -20.72 10.12
C GLN A 322 12.75 -21.51 10.78
N ARG A 323 12.49 -21.31 12.08
CA ARG A 323 11.42 -22.02 12.79
C ARG A 323 10.04 -21.73 12.22
N ALA A 324 9.75 -20.46 11.95
CA ALA A 324 8.47 -20.07 11.38
C ALA A 324 8.29 -20.63 9.95
N ILE A 325 9.39 -20.71 9.19
CA ILE A 325 9.39 -21.28 7.83
C ILE A 325 9.23 -22.81 7.89
N GLU A 326 9.90 -23.50 8.81
CA GLU A 326 9.76 -24.94 9.04
C GLU A 326 8.34 -25.32 9.47
N ASP A 327 7.70 -24.49 10.30
CA ASP A 327 6.31 -24.72 10.72
C ASP A 327 5.35 -24.60 9.53
N LEU A 328 5.51 -23.59 8.66
CA LEU A 328 4.73 -23.48 7.41
C LEU A 328 4.92 -24.68 6.48
N LEU A 329 6.16 -25.15 6.31
CA LEU A 329 6.45 -26.34 5.51
C LEU A 329 5.77 -27.60 6.06
N ARG A 330 5.65 -27.70 7.39
CA ARG A 330 4.94 -28.81 8.04
C ARG A 330 3.43 -28.72 7.80
N GLU A 331 2.85 -27.53 7.99
CA GLU A 331 1.43 -27.27 7.74
C GLU A 331 1.05 -27.56 6.28
N ALA A 332 1.85 -27.10 5.32
CA ALA A 332 1.61 -27.36 3.89
C ALA A 332 1.65 -28.87 3.55
N ALA A 333 2.59 -29.62 4.13
CA ALA A 333 2.68 -31.07 3.92
C ALA A 333 1.49 -31.83 4.54
N GLU A 334 0.92 -31.34 5.63
CA GLU A 334 -0.28 -31.91 6.26
C GLU A 334 -1.54 -31.66 5.42
N GLU A 335 -1.67 -30.47 4.81
CA GLU A 335 -2.80 -30.14 3.91
C GLU A 335 -2.79 -30.99 2.62
N GLU A 336 -1.62 -31.22 2.02
CA GLU A 336 -1.49 -32.09 0.82
C GLU A 336 -1.90 -33.55 1.11
N LEU A 337 -1.67 -34.04 2.33
CA LEU A 337 -2.10 -35.38 2.77
C LEU A 337 -3.62 -35.48 2.97
N GLU A 338 -4.29 -34.39 3.35
CA GLU A 338 -5.74 -34.34 3.53
C GLU A 338 -6.51 -34.18 2.20
N GLU A 339 -5.93 -33.53 1.19
CA GLU A 339 -6.58 -33.33 -0.12
C GLU A 339 -6.50 -34.54 -1.07
N HIS A 340 -5.71 -35.56 -0.76
CA HIS A 340 -5.68 -36.83 -1.48
C HIS A 340 -6.56 -37.89 -0.78
N PRO A 341 -7.87 -37.99 -1.11
CA PRO A 341 -8.68 -39.12 -0.63
C PRO A 341 -8.07 -40.43 -1.15
N ASP A 342 -8.19 -41.46 -0.34
CA ASP A 342 -7.83 -42.86 -0.64
C ASP A 342 -8.22 -43.18 -2.11
N PRO A 343 -7.34 -43.77 -2.94
CA PRO A 343 -7.70 -44.18 -4.30
C PRO A 343 -8.92 -45.12 -4.35
N ASP A 344 -9.28 -45.75 -3.22
CA ASP A 344 -10.50 -46.56 -3.08
C ASP A 344 -11.77 -45.75 -2.72
N ASP A 345 -11.67 -44.46 -2.38
CA ASP A 345 -12.80 -43.53 -2.21
C ASP A 345 -13.18 -42.86 -3.53
N LEU A 346 -13.50 -43.69 -4.54
CA LEU A 346 -14.25 -43.24 -5.72
C LEU A 346 -15.68 -42.95 -5.29
N GLY A 347 -15.90 -41.80 -4.65
CA GLY A 347 -17.20 -41.29 -4.29
C GLY A 347 -18.19 -41.35 -5.46
N GLY A 348 -19.04 -42.38 -5.48
CA GLY A 348 -20.37 -42.37 -6.10
C GLY A 348 -20.53 -42.11 -7.61
N TRP A 349 -19.48 -41.88 -8.41
CA TRP A 349 -19.64 -41.66 -9.86
C TRP A 349 -19.69 -42.99 -10.62
N ARG A 350 -20.80 -43.73 -10.48
CA ARG A 350 -21.18 -44.74 -11.49
C ARG A 350 -21.54 -44.01 -12.78
N LEU A 351 -20.62 -43.99 -13.73
CA LEU A 351 -20.92 -43.67 -15.13
C LEU A 351 -22.02 -44.63 -15.64
N HIS A 352 -23.23 -44.11 -15.77
CA HIS A 352 -24.27 -44.74 -16.57
C HIS A 352 -23.88 -44.62 -18.04
N VAL A 353 -23.13 -45.59 -18.55
CA VAL A 353 -23.02 -45.83 -19.99
C VAL A 353 -24.29 -46.55 -20.42
N ALA A 354 -25.32 -45.79 -20.80
CA ALA A 354 -26.45 -46.31 -21.54
C ALA A 354 -26.09 -46.34 -23.02
N GLY A 355 -25.75 -47.53 -23.52
CA GLY A 355 -25.53 -47.77 -24.94
C GLY A 355 -26.84 -47.89 -25.72
N ARG A 356 -26.83 -47.38 -26.96
CA ARG A 356 -27.47 -47.98 -28.13
C ARG A 356 -26.56 -47.81 -29.32
#